data_AF-A0A1Z8U4K1-F1
#
_entry.id   AF-A0A1Z8U4K1-F1
#
_cell.length_a   1.000
_cell.length_b   1.000
_cell.length_c   1.000
_cell.angle_alpha   90.00
_cell.angle_beta   90.00
_cell.angle_gamma   90.00
#
_symmetry.space_group_name_H-M   'P 1'
#
loop_
_entity.id
_entity.type
_entity.pdbx_description
1 polymer ?
#
loop_
_entity_poly.entity_id
_entity_poly.type
_entity_poly.pdbx_seq_one_letter_code
_entity_poly.pdbx_strand_id
1 'polypeptide(L)'
;IKIVREIEINNPPQYVLRCDLTNKLFPPQSHNLYENIIEGEIIKNHFKYNKEKLVSKQKQTTEDSDIEEFVKSGIQEVLFMIEGIKKEYQSIDILMGDIENMYFNNFFEVKDKIKINVKKMTEEMFSKRIIDELPEKRIVLSKIRSCLTSIFKKTKYDIQNINGQSYICAYRKNKVDLDSLNDISKKILLELSGKKDLKTKILIETIKDSEITGIDILKQIKWLATEGIIKQFTNGKIISNTSKL
;
A
#
# COMPACT_ATOMS: atom_id res chain seq x y z
N ILE A 1 13.25 25.86 2.14
CA ILE A 1 13.10 26.49 3.47
C ILE A 1 13.59 27.91 3.37
N LYS A 2 12.67 28.86 3.32
CA LYS A 2 13.04 30.28 3.27
C LYS A 2 11.85 31.09 3.75
N ILE A 3 11.96 31.65 4.94
CA ILE A 3 11.94 33.09 5.24
C ILE A 3 11.80 33.23 6.75
N VAL A 4 12.56 34.18 7.27
CA VAL A 4 12.66 34.54 8.67
C VAL A 4 11.77 35.77 8.87
N ARG A 5 10.88 35.75 9.86
CA ARG A 5 10.21 36.95 10.33
C ARG A 5 11.03 37.50 11.49
N GLU A 6 11.53 38.71 11.35
CA GLU A 6 12.25 39.40 12.43
C GLU A 6 11.26 40.06 13.38
N ILE A 7 11.46 39.83 14.67
CA ILE A 7 10.65 40.34 15.77
C ILE A 7 11.56 41.18 16.65
N GLU A 8 11.19 42.45 16.82
CA GLU A 8 11.89 43.38 17.70
C GLU A 8 11.69 42.99 19.17
N ILE A 9 12.77 43.03 19.94
CA ILE A 9 12.76 42.76 21.38
C ILE A 9 12.44 44.07 22.10
N ASN A 10 11.18 44.27 22.44
CA ASN A 10 10.73 45.49 23.14
C ASN A 10 11.16 45.53 24.62
N ASN A 11 11.29 44.35 25.26
CA ASN A 11 11.71 44.21 26.65
C ASN A 11 12.91 43.25 26.72
N PRO A 12 14.10 43.71 27.15
CA PRO A 12 15.27 42.86 27.26
C PRO A 12 15.05 41.77 28.34
N PRO A 13 15.40 40.51 28.06
CA PRO A 13 15.28 39.43 29.03
C PRO A 13 16.36 39.56 30.12
N GLN A 14 16.08 39.03 31.33
CA GLN A 14 17.03 39.04 32.46
C GLN A 14 18.27 38.18 32.20
N TYR A 15 18.16 37.21 31.29
CA TYR A 15 19.25 36.33 30.88
C TYR A 15 19.00 35.84 29.45
N VAL A 16 20.06 35.40 28.80
CA VAL A 16 20.00 34.71 27.50
C VAL A 16 20.77 33.39 27.58
N LEU A 17 20.59 32.54 26.57
CA LEU A 17 21.24 31.24 26.49
C LEU A 17 22.29 31.26 25.40
N ARG A 18 23.57 31.15 25.77
CA ARG A 18 24.68 31.04 24.83
C ARG A 18 24.93 29.58 24.48
N CYS A 19 24.94 29.24 23.19
CA CYS A 19 25.25 27.89 22.75
C CYS A 19 26.72 27.75 22.35
N ASP A 20 27.46 26.87 23.03
CA ASP A 20 28.88 26.61 22.74
C ASP A 20 29.10 25.96 21.34
N LEU A 21 28.07 25.38 20.73
CA LEU A 21 28.17 24.72 19.43
C LEU A 21 28.07 25.69 18.25
N THR A 22 27.21 26.71 18.38
CA THR A 22 26.89 27.65 17.30
C THR A 22 27.42 29.05 17.55
N ASN A 23 27.91 29.32 18.78
CA ASN A 23 28.22 30.65 19.28
C ASN A 23 27.04 31.64 19.14
N LYS A 24 25.80 31.15 19.04
CA LYS A 24 24.60 31.99 18.99
C LYS A 24 23.98 32.13 20.37
N LEU A 25 23.29 33.25 20.52
CA LEU A 25 22.45 33.59 21.65
C LEU A 25 21.00 33.20 21.35
N PHE A 26 20.34 32.59 22.32
CA PHE A 26 18.96 32.15 22.27
C PHE A 26 18.17 32.82 23.41
N PRO A 27 16.86 33.03 23.25
CA PRO A 27 16.04 33.49 24.37
C PRO A 27 15.98 32.43 25.48
N PRO A 28 15.52 32.79 26.68
CA PRO A 28 15.15 31.84 27.72
C PRO A 28 14.26 30.70 27.21
N GLN A 29 14.39 29.50 27.80
CA GLN A 29 13.54 28.34 27.43
C GLN A 29 12.04 28.60 27.62
N SER A 30 11.69 29.53 28.53
CA SER A 30 10.30 29.95 28.77
C SER A 30 9.73 30.86 27.68
N HIS A 31 10.54 31.33 26.73
CA HIS A 31 10.10 32.19 25.65
C HIS A 31 9.25 31.39 24.65
N ASN A 32 8.12 31.95 24.21
CA ASN A 32 7.17 31.28 23.30
C ASN A 32 7.80 30.81 21.98
N LEU A 33 8.80 31.54 21.47
CA LEU A 33 9.51 31.21 20.23
C LEU A 33 10.76 30.35 20.42
N TYR A 34 11.11 29.97 21.65
CA TYR A 34 12.35 29.21 21.90
C TYR A 34 12.43 27.96 21.04
N GLU A 35 11.36 27.16 21.03
CA GLU A 35 11.29 25.91 20.27
C GLU A 35 11.43 26.14 18.76
N ASN A 36 10.76 27.15 18.23
CA ASN A 36 10.83 27.52 16.82
C ASN A 36 12.27 27.89 16.38
N ILE A 37 12.98 28.66 17.22
CA ILE A 37 14.35 29.08 16.95
C ILE A 37 15.31 27.88 16.98
N ILE A 38 15.08 26.93 17.90
CA ILE A 38 15.86 25.69 17.99
C ILE A 38 15.68 24.82 16.75
N GLU A 39 14.44 24.58 16.33
CA GLU A 39 14.12 23.87 15.08
C GLU A 39 14.77 24.54 13.87
N GLY A 40 14.65 25.88 13.80
CA GLY A 40 15.26 26.69 12.77
C GLY A 40 16.77 26.57 12.71
N GLU A 41 17.45 26.56 13.86
CA GLU A 41 18.91 26.45 13.93
C GLU A 41 19.41 25.06 13.51
N ILE A 42 18.70 23.99 13.90
CA ILE A 42 19.02 22.62 13.46
C ILE A 42 18.96 22.52 11.94
N ILE A 43 17.92 23.09 11.34
CA ILE A 43 17.73 23.11 9.89
C ILE A 43 18.80 23.97 9.20
N LYS A 44 19.07 25.18 9.70
CA LYS A 44 20.13 26.07 9.17
C LYS A 44 21.50 25.40 9.18
N ASN A 45 21.76 24.54 10.16
CA ASN A 45 23.02 23.79 10.29
C ASN A 45 22.96 22.39 9.64
N HIS A 46 22.00 22.14 8.74
CA HIS A 46 21.87 20.88 8.01
C HIS A 46 21.89 19.63 8.91
N PHE A 47 21.22 19.69 10.06
CA PHE A 47 21.10 18.57 11.01
C PHE A 47 22.43 18.04 11.57
N LYS A 48 23.50 18.85 11.60
CA LYS A 48 24.80 18.48 12.18
C LYS A 48 24.70 17.99 13.64
N TYR A 49 23.65 18.41 14.34
CA TYR A 49 23.30 17.98 15.69
C TYR A 49 21.78 17.94 15.84
N ASN A 50 21.31 17.13 16.79
CA ASN A 50 19.89 17.06 17.16
C ASN A 50 19.53 18.11 18.22
N LYS A 51 18.24 18.24 18.52
CA LYS A 51 17.69 19.17 19.51
C LYS A 51 18.33 18.97 20.89
N GLU A 52 18.38 17.74 21.39
CA GLU A 52 18.94 17.40 22.70
C GLU A 52 20.39 17.88 22.84
N LYS A 53 21.21 17.63 21.83
CA LYS A 53 22.62 18.03 21.82
C LYS A 53 22.76 19.55 21.78
N LEU A 54 21.92 20.25 21.00
CA LEU A 54 21.94 21.72 20.95
C LEU A 54 21.53 22.33 22.29
N VAL A 55 20.46 21.83 22.90
CA VAL A 55 19.96 22.29 24.21
C VAL A 55 20.97 21.99 25.32
N SER A 56 21.58 20.81 25.33
CA SER A 56 22.60 20.42 26.34
C SER A 56 23.86 21.29 26.33
N LYS A 57 24.11 22.01 25.24
CA LYS A 57 25.27 22.90 25.05
C LYS A 57 24.92 24.37 25.21
N GLN A 58 23.70 24.67 25.64
CA GLN A 58 23.31 26.02 26.01
C GLN A 58 23.63 26.27 27.48
N LYS A 59 24.22 27.44 27.75
CA LYS A 59 24.50 27.93 29.09
C LYS A 59 23.83 29.28 29.27
N GLN A 60 23.25 29.47 30.45
CA GLN A 60 22.71 30.76 30.85
C GLN A 60 23.84 31.77 31.04
N THR A 61 23.66 32.95 30.45
CA THR A 61 24.51 34.12 30.63
C THR A 61 23.66 35.32 31.02
N THR A 62 24.17 36.12 31.94
CA THR A 62 23.58 37.38 32.43
C THR A 62 24.50 38.56 32.15
N GLU A 63 25.48 38.40 31.26
CA GLU A 63 26.40 39.47 30.89
C GLU A 63 25.66 40.52 30.06
N ASP A 64 25.78 41.79 30.45
CA ASP A 64 25.11 42.91 29.77
C ASP A 64 25.49 42.97 28.27
N SER A 65 26.73 42.61 27.91
CA SER A 65 27.18 42.54 26.53
C SER A 65 26.43 41.50 25.70
N ASP A 66 26.19 40.31 26.27
CA ASP A 66 25.45 39.23 25.60
C ASP A 66 23.97 39.64 25.46
N ILE A 67 23.39 40.26 26.48
CA ILE A 67 22.00 40.72 26.45
C ILE A 67 21.83 41.83 25.40
N GLU A 68 22.74 42.79 25.34
CA GLU A 68 22.73 43.84 24.32
C GLU A 68 22.91 43.28 22.90
N GLU A 69 23.82 42.33 22.70
CA GLU A 69 24.01 41.66 21.42
C GLU A 69 22.73 40.94 20.98
N PHE A 70 22.09 40.21 21.90
CA PHE A 70 20.83 39.52 21.64
C PHE A 70 19.72 40.51 21.26
N VAL A 71 19.55 41.59 22.03
CA VAL A 71 18.55 42.63 21.76
C VAL A 71 18.78 43.29 20.41
N LYS A 72 20.04 43.61 20.06
CA LYS A 72 20.41 44.18 18.75
C LYS A 72 20.16 43.20 17.61
N SER A 73 20.38 41.90 17.82
CA SER A 73 20.17 40.87 16.79
C SER A 73 18.70 40.57 16.51
N GLY A 74 17.81 40.88 17.46
CA GLY A 74 16.38 40.59 17.36
C GLY A 74 16.06 39.09 17.43
N ILE A 75 14.77 38.76 17.50
CA ILE A 75 14.32 37.37 17.44
C ILE A 75 13.91 37.04 16.02
N GLN A 76 14.52 36.00 15.47
CA GLN A 76 14.22 35.49 14.13
C GLN A 76 13.25 34.31 14.22
N GLU A 77 11.95 34.56 14.07
CA GLU A 77 10.95 33.50 13.89
C GLU A 77 11.17 32.82 12.54
N VAL A 78 11.26 31.49 12.55
CA VAL A 78 11.49 30.67 11.36
C VAL A 78 10.17 30.08 10.90
N LEU A 79 9.75 30.44 9.68
CA LEU A 79 8.56 29.85 9.06
C LEU A 79 8.95 28.72 8.12
N PHE A 80 8.26 27.59 8.26
CA PHE A 80 8.42 26.42 7.40
C PHE A 80 7.36 26.44 6.30
N MET A 81 7.74 26.00 5.10
CA MET A 81 6.86 25.91 3.94
C MET A 81 7.23 24.69 3.10
N ILE A 82 6.21 24.09 2.50
CA ILE A 82 6.38 23.02 1.50
C ILE A 82 6.44 23.69 0.13
N GLU A 83 7.42 23.30 -0.69
CA GLU A 83 7.54 23.84 -2.04
C GLU A 83 6.25 23.60 -2.85
N GLY A 84 5.72 24.65 -3.46
CA GLY A 84 4.44 24.62 -4.18
C GLY A 84 3.19 24.82 -3.32
N ILE A 85 3.30 24.88 -1.98
CA ILE A 85 2.17 25.16 -1.08
C ILE A 85 2.35 26.53 -0.43
N LYS A 86 1.36 27.42 -0.56
CA LYS A 86 1.36 28.78 0.01
C LYS A 86 1.10 28.83 1.52
N LYS A 87 1.10 27.69 2.21
CA LYS A 87 0.82 27.59 3.64
C LYS A 87 2.13 27.63 4.42
N GLU A 88 2.17 28.50 5.41
CA GLU A 88 3.30 28.68 6.33
C GLU A 88 3.02 27.96 7.65
N TYR A 89 4.08 27.45 8.28
CA TYR A 89 4.01 26.67 9.51
C TYR A 89 5.03 27.20 10.53
N GLN A 90 4.63 27.29 11.78
CA GLN A 90 5.47 27.79 12.89
C GLN A 90 6.26 26.68 13.62
N SER A 91 6.00 25.41 13.31
CA SER A 91 6.75 24.27 13.83
C SER A 91 6.81 23.15 12.80
N ILE A 92 7.89 22.38 12.83
CA ILE A 92 8.05 21.16 12.05
C ILE A 92 6.95 20.14 12.39
N ASP A 93 6.51 20.03 13.64
CA ASP A 93 5.49 19.06 14.02
C ASP A 93 4.13 19.36 13.37
N ILE A 94 3.77 20.65 13.28
CA ILE A 94 2.54 21.09 12.60
C ILE A 94 2.65 20.82 11.11
N LEU A 95 3.81 21.12 10.50
CA LEU A 95 4.09 20.80 9.10
C LEU A 95 3.94 19.29 8.83
N MET A 96 4.52 18.45 9.69
CA MET A 96 4.47 17.00 9.58
C MET A 96 3.04 16.46 9.73
N GLY A 97 2.27 16.96 10.69
CA GLY A 97 0.86 16.58 10.86
C GLY A 97 0.02 16.95 9.64
N ASP A 98 0.26 18.12 9.03
CA ASP A 98 -0.41 18.52 7.80
C ASP A 98 0.00 17.68 6.59
N ILE A 99 1.28 17.33 6.49
CA ILE A 99 1.78 16.38 5.49
C ILE A 99 1.07 15.04 5.68
N GLU A 100 1.07 14.48 6.88
CA GLU A 100 0.41 13.20 7.16
C GLU A 100 -1.08 13.24 6.80
N ASN A 101 -1.78 14.31 7.13
CA ASN A 101 -3.19 14.49 6.78
C ASN A 101 -3.42 14.65 5.27
N MET A 102 -2.57 15.44 4.58
CA MET A 102 -2.66 15.60 3.12
C MET A 102 -2.37 14.28 2.40
N TYR A 103 -1.31 13.57 2.79
CA TYR A 103 -0.95 12.29 2.20
C TYR A 103 -2.02 11.23 2.53
N PHE A 104 -2.46 11.12 3.78
CA PHE A 104 -3.48 10.13 4.16
C PHE A 104 -4.77 10.32 3.37
N ASN A 105 -5.30 11.55 3.27
CA ASN A 105 -6.53 11.82 2.51
C ASN A 105 -6.36 11.68 0.99
N ASN A 106 -5.14 11.86 0.47
CA ASN A 106 -4.86 11.68 -0.96
C ASN A 106 -4.72 10.21 -1.37
N PHE A 107 -4.29 9.34 -0.44
CA PHE A 107 -4.03 7.91 -0.73
C PHE A 107 -5.10 6.98 -0.15
N PHE A 108 -5.83 7.38 0.88
CA PHE A 108 -6.77 6.54 1.60
C PHE A 108 -8.12 7.26 1.77
N GLU A 109 -9.19 6.62 1.30
CA GLU A 109 -10.56 7.08 1.49
C GLU A 109 -11.19 6.25 2.61
N VAL A 110 -11.52 6.86 3.74
CA VAL A 110 -12.22 6.19 4.84
C VAL A 110 -13.72 6.22 4.55
N LYS A 111 -14.36 5.04 4.53
CA LYS A 111 -15.82 4.90 4.37
C LYS A 111 -16.42 4.07 5.50
N ASP A 112 -17.36 4.66 6.23
CA ASP A 112 -18.07 4.01 7.35
C ASP A 112 -18.87 2.76 6.92
N LYS A 113 -19.28 2.71 5.66
CA LYS A 113 -19.93 1.54 5.05
C LYS A 113 -19.42 1.33 3.63
N ILE A 114 -18.67 0.25 3.43
CA ILE A 114 -18.20 -0.14 2.11
C ILE A 114 -19.23 -1.09 1.48
N LYS A 115 -20.07 -0.58 0.56
CA LYS A 115 -20.85 -1.42 -0.35
C LYS A 115 -20.06 -1.60 -1.64
N ILE A 116 -19.20 -2.62 -1.68
CA ILE A 116 -18.35 -2.91 -2.83
C ILE A 116 -19.18 -3.59 -3.92
N ASN A 117 -19.44 -2.87 -5.01
CA ASN A 117 -19.85 -3.50 -6.26
C ASN A 117 -18.57 -3.89 -7.01
N VAL A 118 -18.20 -5.17 -6.94
CA VAL A 118 -16.89 -5.74 -7.36
C VAL A 118 -16.49 -5.34 -8.80
N LYS A 119 -17.47 -5.05 -9.68
CA LYS A 119 -17.20 -4.58 -11.05
C LYS A 119 -16.55 -3.18 -11.14
N LYS A 120 -16.82 -2.26 -10.21
CA LYS A 120 -16.32 -0.87 -10.31
C LYS A 120 -14.93 -0.66 -9.70
N MET A 121 -14.48 -1.57 -8.83
CA MET A 121 -13.25 -1.38 -8.05
C MET A 121 -11.97 -1.70 -8.83
N THR A 122 -12.07 -2.48 -9.90
CA THR A 122 -10.89 -3.04 -10.58
C THR A 122 -10.54 -2.40 -11.92
N GLU A 123 -11.45 -1.68 -12.59
CA GLU A 123 -11.28 -1.51 -14.04
C GLU A 123 -10.82 -0.13 -14.53
N GLU A 124 -11.19 1.02 -13.94
CA GLU A 124 -11.07 2.27 -14.72
C GLU A 124 -10.11 3.36 -14.24
N MET A 125 -9.96 3.63 -12.94
CA MET A 125 -9.15 4.79 -12.51
C MET A 125 -7.76 4.44 -11.97
N PHE A 126 -7.66 3.44 -11.10
CA PHE A 126 -6.39 3.04 -10.48
C PHE A 126 -5.50 2.25 -11.44
N SER A 127 -6.11 1.36 -12.22
CA SER A 127 -5.47 0.60 -13.28
C SER A 127 -4.82 1.54 -14.31
N LYS A 128 -5.54 2.54 -14.83
CA LYS A 128 -5.03 3.47 -15.85
C LYS A 128 -3.81 4.26 -15.38
N ARG A 129 -3.85 4.92 -14.22
CA ARG A 129 -2.71 5.71 -13.72
C ARG A 129 -1.46 4.87 -13.48
N ILE A 130 -1.59 3.72 -12.81
CA ILE A 130 -0.45 2.81 -12.59
C ILE A 130 0.08 2.27 -13.92
N ILE A 131 -0.80 2.01 -14.89
CA ILE A 131 -0.43 1.52 -16.22
C ILE A 131 0.31 2.59 -17.03
N ASP A 132 -0.11 3.84 -16.95
CA ASP A 132 0.43 4.96 -17.73
C ASP A 132 1.77 5.46 -17.16
N GLU A 133 1.99 5.32 -15.86
CA GLU A 133 3.24 5.71 -15.18
C GLU A 133 4.34 4.62 -15.21
N LEU A 134 4.05 3.41 -15.70
CA LEU A 134 5.05 2.34 -15.81
C LEU A 134 5.83 2.45 -17.14
N PRO A 135 7.11 2.88 -17.14
CA PRO A 135 7.85 3.22 -18.37
C PRO A 135 8.07 2.04 -19.30
N GLU A 136 7.88 0.80 -18.83
CA GLU A 136 8.03 -0.41 -19.62
C GLU A 136 6.97 -1.46 -19.25
N LYS A 137 5.70 -1.11 -19.44
CA LYS A 137 4.51 -1.94 -19.14
C LYS A 137 4.68 -3.43 -19.45
N ARG A 138 5.23 -3.78 -20.62
CA ARG A 138 5.43 -5.18 -21.04
C ARG A 138 6.47 -5.91 -20.18
N ILE A 139 7.58 -5.25 -19.84
CA ILE A 139 8.67 -5.83 -19.05
C ILE A 139 8.24 -6.01 -17.60
N VAL A 140 7.57 -5.01 -17.02
CA VAL A 140 7.07 -5.08 -15.64
C VAL A 140 5.98 -6.14 -15.50
N LEU A 141 5.00 -6.18 -16.41
CA LEU A 141 3.97 -7.24 -16.40
C LEU A 141 4.57 -8.63 -16.60
N SER A 142 5.59 -8.77 -17.44
CA SER A 142 6.32 -10.03 -17.63
C SER A 142 7.04 -10.47 -16.34
N LYS A 143 7.72 -9.55 -15.66
CA LYS A 143 8.39 -9.82 -14.37
C LYS A 143 7.39 -10.18 -13.27
N ILE A 144 6.26 -9.47 -13.17
CA ILE A 144 5.17 -9.80 -12.25
C ILE A 144 4.62 -11.19 -12.54
N ARG A 145 4.32 -11.51 -13.81
CA ARG A 145 3.82 -12.83 -14.22
C ARG A 145 4.82 -13.93 -13.88
N SER A 146 6.11 -13.70 -14.11
CA SER A 146 7.19 -14.64 -13.77
C SER A 146 7.30 -14.87 -12.26
N CYS A 147 7.22 -13.80 -11.47
CA CYS A 147 7.25 -13.85 -10.01
C CYS A 147 6.05 -14.65 -9.46
N LEU A 148 4.84 -14.30 -9.88
CA LEU A 148 3.62 -15.01 -9.50
C LEU A 148 3.68 -16.48 -9.90
N THR A 149 4.10 -16.78 -11.14
CA THR A 149 4.25 -18.16 -11.62
C THR A 149 5.24 -18.95 -10.76
N SER A 150 6.35 -18.33 -10.37
CA SER A 150 7.38 -18.95 -9.52
C SER A 150 6.85 -19.21 -8.10
N ILE A 151 6.10 -18.28 -7.53
CA ILE A 151 5.45 -18.45 -6.22
C ILE A 151 4.45 -19.60 -6.26
N PHE A 152 3.52 -19.60 -7.22
CA PHE A 152 2.48 -20.62 -7.33
C PHE A 152 3.03 -22.03 -7.61
N LYS A 153 4.10 -22.15 -8.41
CA LYS A 153 4.81 -23.42 -8.60
C LYS A 153 5.42 -23.94 -7.29
N LYS A 154 6.00 -23.06 -6.46
CA LYS A 154 6.57 -23.43 -5.16
C LYS A 154 5.50 -23.83 -4.13
N THR A 155 4.32 -23.21 -4.20
CA THR A 155 3.22 -23.47 -3.26
C THR A 155 2.31 -24.63 -3.65
N LYS A 156 2.72 -25.47 -4.61
CA LYS A 156 2.01 -26.69 -5.06
C LYS A 156 0.64 -26.40 -5.71
N TYR A 157 0.46 -25.21 -6.29
CA TYR A 157 -0.68 -24.88 -7.15
C TYR A 157 -0.41 -25.34 -8.59
N ASP A 158 -1.46 -25.72 -9.31
CA ASP A 158 -1.36 -26.02 -10.75
C ASP A 158 -1.62 -24.75 -11.57
N ILE A 159 -0.81 -24.54 -12.61
CA ILE A 159 -0.91 -23.37 -13.49
C ILE A 159 -1.22 -23.88 -14.91
N GLN A 160 -2.35 -23.46 -15.46
CA GLN A 160 -2.74 -23.81 -16.83
C GLN A 160 -2.87 -22.58 -17.71
N ASN A 161 -2.31 -22.66 -18.92
CA ASN A 161 -2.45 -21.60 -19.93
C ASN A 161 -3.54 -22.00 -20.94
N ILE A 162 -4.61 -21.23 -21.02
CA ILE A 162 -5.72 -21.45 -21.94
C ILE A 162 -5.98 -20.13 -22.67
N ASN A 163 -5.94 -20.15 -24.00
CA ASN A 163 -6.21 -18.98 -24.87
C ASN A 163 -5.41 -17.72 -24.46
N GLY A 164 -4.13 -17.89 -24.11
CA GLY A 164 -3.24 -16.79 -23.70
C GLY A 164 -3.37 -16.33 -22.24
N GLN A 165 -4.39 -16.82 -21.51
CA GLN A 165 -4.62 -16.51 -20.10
C GLN A 165 -4.09 -17.63 -19.19
N SER A 166 -3.44 -17.23 -18.09
CA SER A 166 -3.00 -18.18 -17.05
C SER A 166 -4.07 -18.33 -15.98
N TYR A 167 -4.45 -19.55 -15.71
CA TYR A 167 -5.36 -19.94 -14.64
C TYR A 167 -4.59 -20.66 -13.54
N ILE A 168 -4.89 -20.33 -12.29
CA ILE A 168 -4.25 -20.91 -11.10
C ILE A 168 -5.27 -21.76 -10.37
N CYS A 169 -4.93 -23.02 -10.09
CA CYS A 169 -5.80 -23.96 -9.39
C CYS A 169 -5.14 -24.40 -8.08
N ALA A 170 -5.88 -24.27 -6.97
CA ALA A 170 -5.45 -24.73 -5.65
C ALA A 170 -5.43 -26.26 -5.51
N TYR A 171 -6.16 -26.95 -6.37
CA TYR A 171 -6.42 -28.38 -6.25
C TYR A 171 -5.34 -29.21 -6.94
N ARG A 172 -4.74 -30.16 -6.21
CA ARG A 172 -3.75 -31.11 -6.74
C ARG A 172 -4.46 -32.24 -7.50
N LYS A 173 -3.73 -32.89 -8.40
CA LYS A 173 -4.15 -34.16 -9.01
C LYS A 173 -4.28 -35.22 -7.93
N ASN A 174 -5.51 -35.59 -7.57
CA ASN A 174 -5.77 -36.77 -6.77
C ASN A 174 -5.97 -37.98 -7.69
N LYS A 175 -5.36 -39.12 -7.33
CA LYS A 175 -5.74 -40.42 -7.88
C LYS A 175 -7.03 -40.81 -7.19
N VAL A 176 -8.13 -40.72 -7.90
CA VAL A 176 -9.45 -41.07 -7.39
C VAL A 176 -9.74 -42.48 -7.82
N ASP A 177 -10.26 -43.28 -6.89
CA ASP A 177 -10.86 -44.55 -7.22
C ASP A 177 -12.18 -44.28 -7.98
N LEU A 178 -12.21 -44.61 -9.26
CA LEU A 178 -13.37 -44.38 -10.12
C LEU A 178 -14.56 -45.25 -9.70
N ASP A 179 -14.30 -46.38 -9.05
CA ASP A 179 -15.35 -47.32 -8.64
C ASP A 179 -16.19 -46.77 -7.48
N SER A 180 -15.59 -45.94 -6.62
CA SER A 180 -16.28 -45.29 -5.49
C SER A 180 -17.16 -44.10 -5.89
N LEU A 181 -17.16 -43.70 -7.17
CA LEU A 181 -17.95 -42.56 -7.65
C LEU A 181 -19.41 -42.95 -7.91
N ASN A 182 -20.33 -42.02 -7.62
CA ASN A 182 -21.73 -42.15 -8.01
C ASN A 182 -21.92 -42.06 -9.53
N ASP A 183 -23.06 -42.51 -10.02
CA ASP A 183 -23.34 -42.61 -11.47
C ASP A 183 -23.32 -41.26 -12.17
N ILE A 184 -23.77 -40.18 -11.50
CA ILE A 184 -23.74 -38.82 -12.05
C ILE A 184 -22.28 -38.37 -12.26
N SER A 185 -21.41 -38.64 -11.29
CA SER A 185 -19.98 -38.30 -11.36
C SER A 185 -19.28 -39.10 -12.46
N LYS A 186 -19.61 -40.39 -12.61
CA LYS A 186 -19.12 -41.24 -13.70
C LYS A 186 -19.55 -40.70 -15.06
N LYS A 187 -20.84 -40.34 -15.23
CA LYS A 187 -21.36 -39.69 -16.44
C LYS A 187 -20.61 -38.38 -16.76
N ILE A 188 -20.36 -37.54 -15.75
CA ILE A 188 -19.58 -36.29 -15.91
C ILE A 188 -18.16 -36.59 -16.43
N LEU A 189 -17.47 -37.56 -15.84
CA LEU A 189 -16.09 -37.90 -16.23
C LEU A 189 -16.02 -38.52 -17.63
N LEU A 190 -16.99 -39.35 -18.01
CA LEU A 190 -17.12 -39.90 -19.36
C LEU A 190 -17.31 -38.79 -20.39
N GLU A 191 -18.19 -37.82 -20.13
CA GLU A 191 -18.41 -36.68 -21.03
C GLU A 191 -17.19 -35.75 -21.14
N LEU A 192 -16.37 -35.68 -20.09
CA LEU A 192 -15.11 -34.94 -20.09
C LEU A 192 -13.95 -35.70 -20.72
N SER A 193 -14.08 -37.02 -20.91
CA SER A 193 -13.04 -37.83 -21.53
C SER A 193 -12.82 -37.40 -22.99
N GLY A 194 -11.58 -37.09 -23.35
CA GLY A 194 -11.21 -36.63 -24.70
C GLY A 194 -11.60 -35.19 -25.07
N LYS A 195 -12.50 -34.52 -24.34
CA LYS A 195 -12.92 -33.13 -24.62
C LYS A 195 -12.05 -32.12 -23.87
N LYS A 196 -11.34 -31.24 -24.60
CA LYS A 196 -10.45 -30.21 -24.02
C LYS A 196 -11.13 -28.87 -23.71
N ASP A 197 -12.39 -28.67 -24.10
CA ASP A 197 -13.04 -27.35 -24.02
C ASP A 197 -14.56 -27.39 -23.77
N LEU A 198 -15.00 -28.23 -22.83
CA LEU A 198 -16.42 -28.34 -22.51
C LEU A 198 -16.85 -27.25 -21.52
N LYS A 199 -17.96 -26.56 -21.82
CA LYS A 199 -18.57 -25.60 -20.89
C LYS A 199 -19.54 -26.31 -19.95
N THR A 200 -19.58 -25.84 -18.70
CA THR A 200 -20.49 -26.32 -17.64
C THR A 200 -21.95 -26.39 -18.11
N LYS A 201 -22.41 -25.36 -18.84
CA LYS A 201 -23.79 -25.31 -19.36
C LYS A 201 -24.11 -26.46 -20.32
N ILE A 202 -23.21 -26.72 -21.27
CA ILE A 202 -23.36 -27.78 -22.27
C ILE A 202 -23.32 -29.16 -21.60
N LEU A 203 -22.43 -29.34 -20.62
CA LEU A 203 -22.34 -30.58 -19.84
C LEU A 203 -23.64 -30.86 -19.07
N ILE A 204 -24.23 -29.84 -18.44
CA ILE A 204 -25.52 -29.97 -17.75
C ILE A 204 -26.63 -30.36 -18.73
N GLU A 205 -26.71 -29.70 -19.88
CA GLU A 205 -27.72 -29.99 -20.90
C GLU A 205 -27.60 -31.42 -21.46
N THR A 206 -26.38 -31.97 -21.50
CA THR A 206 -26.11 -33.31 -22.02
C THR A 206 -26.47 -34.42 -21.02
N ILE A 207 -26.24 -34.19 -19.73
CA ILE A 207 -26.44 -35.21 -18.68
C ILE A 207 -27.84 -35.14 -18.06
N LYS A 208 -28.50 -33.99 -18.13
CA LYS A 208 -29.83 -33.80 -17.56
C LYS A 208 -30.84 -34.74 -18.21
N ASP A 209 -31.56 -35.48 -17.39
CA ASP A 209 -32.67 -36.34 -17.79
C ASP A 209 -33.87 -36.10 -16.86
N SER A 210 -34.90 -36.96 -16.93
CA SER A 210 -36.11 -36.85 -16.09
C SER A 210 -35.85 -37.09 -14.60
N GLU A 211 -34.74 -37.75 -14.24
CA GLU A 211 -34.42 -38.12 -12.87
C GLU A 211 -33.27 -37.28 -12.28
N ILE A 212 -32.40 -36.73 -13.13
CA ILE A 212 -31.21 -35.97 -12.77
C ILE A 212 -31.45 -34.48 -13.05
N THR A 213 -31.56 -33.68 -11.98
CA THR A 213 -31.72 -32.24 -12.13
C THR A 213 -30.40 -31.53 -12.41
N GLY A 214 -30.45 -30.35 -13.02
CA GLY A 214 -29.25 -29.52 -13.24
C GLY A 214 -28.58 -29.08 -11.93
N ILE A 215 -29.33 -29.01 -10.82
CA ILE A 215 -28.79 -28.70 -9.50
C ILE A 215 -27.92 -29.86 -8.99
N ASP A 216 -28.36 -31.10 -9.20
CA ASP A 216 -27.61 -32.28 -8.76
C ASP A 216 -26.31 -32.43 -9.54
N ILE A 217 -26.34 -32.17 -10.85
CA ILE A 217 -25.14 -32.12 -11.69
C ILE A 217 -24.17 -31.03 -11.19
N LEU A 218 -24.67 -29.82 -10.88
CA LEU A 218 -23.84 -28.74 -10.36
C LEU A 218 -23.21 -29.06 -9.00
N LYS A 219 -23.94 -29.74 -8.11
CA LYS A 219 -23.40 -30.21 -6.82
C LYS A 219 -22.24 -31.18 -7.06
N GLN A 220 -22.42 -32.15 -7.96
CA GLN A 220 -21.36 -33.11 -8.30
C GLN A 220 -20.15 -32.43 -8.96
N ILE A 221 -20.36 -31.49 -9.88
CA ILE A 221 -19.26 -30.71 -10.49
C ILE A 221 -18.47 -29.95 -9.42
N LYS A 222 -19.15 -29.30 -8.47
CA LYS A 222 -18.47 -28.60 -7.38
C LYS A 222 -17.66 -29.56 -6.51
N TRP A 223 -18.26 -30.68 -6.14
CA TRP A 223 -17.58 -31.70 -5.33
C TRP A 223 -16.36 -32.28 -6.06
N LEU A 224 -16.50 -32.69 -7.32
CA LEU A 224 -15.40 -33.16 -8.17
C LEU A 224 -14.27 -32.13 -8.33
N ALA A 225 -14.61 -30.83 -8.35
CA ALA A 225 -13.62 -29.76 -8.40
C ALA A 225 -12.89 -29.57 -7.07
N THR A 226 -13.62 -29.64 -5.94
CA THR A 226 -13.05 -29.58 -4.59
C THR A 226 -12.09 -30.74 -4.34
N GLU A 227 -12.47 -31.95 -4.77
CA GLU A 227 -11.64 -33.15 -4.65
C GLU A 227 -10.47 -33.20 -5.65
N GLY A 228 -10.36 -32.20 -6.54
CA GLY A 228 -9.26 -32.09 -7.51
C GLY A 228 -9.33 -33.08 -8.68
N ILE A 229 -10.49 -33.68 -8.90
CA ILE A 229 -10.78 -34.67 -9.96
C ILE A 229 -10.97 -33.98 -11.30
N ILE A 230 -11.65 -32.84 -11.29
CA ILE A 230 -11.84 -31.95 -12.43
C ILE A 230 -11.35 -30.55 -12.10
N LYS A 231 -11.09 -29.75 -13.14
CA LYS A 231 -10.76 -28.33 -13.01
C LYS A 231 -11.89 -27.52 -13.61
N GLN A 232 -12.47 -26.64 -12.79
CA GLN A 232 -13.44 -25.65 -13.22
C GLN A 232 -12.78 -24.28 -13.28
N PHE A 233 -12.92 -23.61 -14.42
CA PHE A 233 -12.37 -22.28 -14.66
C PHE A 233 -13.45 -21.21 -14.48
N THR A 234 -13.04 -19.97 -14.19
CA THR A 234 -13.94 -18.82 -13.99
C THR A 234 -14.79 -18.49 -15.22
N ASN A 235 -14.33 -18.87 -16.42
CA ASN A 235 -15.07 -18.75 -17.68
C ASN A 235 -16.11 -19.87 -17.89
N GLY A 236 -16.31 -20.75 -16.91
CA GLY A 236 -17.24 -21.87 -16.95
C GLY A 236 -16.75 -23.10 -17.70
N LYS A 237 -15.49 -23.12 -18.17
CA LYS A 237 -14.85 -24.30 -18.77
C LYS A 237 -14.56 -25.36 -17.72
N ILE A 238 -14.68 -26.63 -18.10
CA ILE A 238 -14.35 -27.78 -17.25
C ILE A 238 -13.39 -28.70 -18.02
N ILE A 239 -12.36 -29.20 -17.34
CA ILE A 239 -11.43 -30.19 -17.88
C ILE A 239 -11.21 -31.30 -16.84
N SER A 240 -11.11 -32.56 -17.28
CA SER A 240 -10.71 -33.64 -16.39
C SER A 240 -9.24 -33.48 -15.96
N ASN A 241 -8.95 -33.75 -14.67
CA ASN A 241 -7.60 -33.77 -14.14
C ASN A 241 -6.98 -35.19 -14.18
N THR A 242 -7.75 -36.20 -14.60
CA THR A 242 -7.29 -37.59 -14.67
C THR A 242 -6.35 -37.80 -15.87
N SER A 243 -5.25 -38.52 -15.61
CA SER A 243 -4.25 -38.82 -16.61
C SER A 243 -4.60 -40.19 -17.22
N LYS A 244 -5.51 -40.18 -18.20
CA LYS A 244 -6.20 -41.34 -18.80
C LYS A 244 -7.38 -41.86 -17.96
N LEU A 245 -8.55 -41.86 -18.61
CA LEU A 245 -9.64 -42.81 -18.41
C LEU A 245 -9.45 -43.89 -19.48
#